data_AF-A0AAD8PBM9-F1
#
_entry.id   AF-A0AAD8PBM9-F1
#
_cell.length_a   1.000
_cell.length_b   1.000
_cell.length_c   1.000
_cell.angle_alpha   90.00
_cell.angle_beta   90.00
_cell.angle_gamma   90.00
#
_symmetry.space_group_name_H-M   'P 1'
#
loop_
_entity.id
_entity.type
_entity.pdbx_description
1 polymer ?
#
loop_
_entity_poly.entity_id
_entity_poly.type
_entity_poly.pdbx_seq_one_letter_code
_entity_poly.pdbx_strand_id
1 'polypeptide(L)'
;MQQLQQLFLLIQGTTPSQNFSKWIWTASNDGQFSVNSLRNMLELNRAPIDLNPMLWSSWVPLKIRCFMWKARLNKIPSKNALMIRGVSIGMEECSLCFGEQETTDHILLHCRFTEKIWAEIFNWCKWPVVANGSIRERFDDFINVWSEQFEGDSGGY
;
A
#
# COMPACT_ATOMS: atom_id res chain seq x y z
N MET A 1 -5.46 -0.85 14.22
CA MET A 1 -5.95 -0.86 15.63
C MET A 1 -7.42 -0.47 15.75
N GLN A 2 -7.90 0.60 15.11
CA GLN A 2 -9.32 1.02 15.19
C GLN A 2 -10.34 -0.04 14.73
N GLN A 3 -10.10 -0.70 13.59
CA GLN A 3 -11.03 -1.73 13.08
C GLN A 3 -11.14 -2.96 14.00
N LEU A 4 -10.04 -3.35 14.65
CA LEU A 4 -10.02 -4.45 15.62
C LEU A 4 -10.80 -4.08 16.89
N GLN A 5 -10.64 -2.85 17.37
CA GLN A 5 -11.41 -2.33 18.52
C GLN A 5 -12.91 -2.26 18.22
N GLN A 6 -13.30 -1.82 17.02
CA GLN A 6 -14.69 -1.87 16.57
C GLN A 6 -15.24 -3.30 16.53
N LEU A 7 -14.46 -4.26 16.02
CA LEU A 7 -14.85 -5.67 16.00
C LEU A 7 -15.08 -6.21 17.41
N PHE A 8 -14.18 -5.91 18.36
CA PHE A 8 -14.31 -6.34 19.75
C PHE A 8 -15.54 -5.74 20.45
N LEU A 9 -15.85 -4.47 20.19
CA LEU A 9 -17.05 -3.81 20.72
C LEU A 9 -18.34 -4.46 20.20
N LEU A 10 -18.36 -4.91 18.94
CA LEU A 10 -19.50 -5.60 18.35
C LEU A 10 -19.71 -7.00 18.93
N ILE A 11 -18.64 -7.68 19.37
CA ILE A 11 -18.67 -9.05 19.89
C ILE A 11 -18.94 -9.09 21.41
N GLN A 12 -18.55 -8.05 22.16
CA GLN A 12 -18.70 -8.01 23.63
C GLN A 12 -20.17 -8.08 24.11
N GLY A 13 -21.14 -7.73 23.26
CA GLY A 13 -22.57 -7.81 23.58
C GLY A 13 -23.27 -9.10 23.15
N THR A 14 -22.59 -10.00 22.43
CA THR A 14 -23.21 -11.22 21.89
C THR A 14 -22.92 -12.43 22.77
N THR A 15 -23.90 -12.89 23.54
CA THR A 15 -23.84 -14.18 24.24
C THR A 15 -24.21 -15.31 23.27
N PRO A 16 -23.32 -16.30 23.04
CA PRO A 16 -23.64 -17.45 22.20
C PRO A 16 -24.73 -18.28 22.86
N SER A 17 -25.88 -18.46 22.22
CA SER A 17 -26.95 -19.30 22.75
C SER A 17 -26.61 -20.79 22.56
N GLN A 18 -26.84 -21.61 23.59
CA GLN A 18 -26.54 -23.05 23.60
C GLN A 18 -27.37 -23.90 22.63
N ASN A 19 -28.32 -23.31 21.89
CA ASN A 19 -29.11 -24.00 20.87
C ASN A 19 -28.56 -23.62 19.49
N PHE A 20 -27.79 -24.54 18.88
CA PHE A 20 -27.17 -24.46 17.55
C PHE A 20 -27.43 -23.14 16.80
N SER A 21 -26.59 -22.16 17.12
CA SER A 21 -26.69 -20.80 16.60
C SER A 21 -26.42 -20.84 15.10
N LYS A 22 -27.45 -20.62 14.29
CA LYS A 22 -27.26 -20.46 12.84
C LYS A 22 -26.45 -19.19 12.60
N TRP A 23 -25.42 -19.30 11.76
CA TRP A 23 -24.72 -18.13 11.24
C TRP A 23 -25.69 -17.33 10.38
N ILE A 24 -26.01 -16.10 10.80
CA ILE A 24 -26.87 -15.18 10.04
C ILE A 24 -25.97 -14.20 9.29
N TRP A 25 -26.14 -14.16 7.96
CA TRP A 25 -25.43 -13.23 7.12
C TRP A 25 -26.07 -11.83 7.19
N THR A 26 -25.38 -10.88 7.82
CA THR A 26 -25.92 -9.53 8.08
C THR A 26 -25.97 -8.62 6.86
N ALA A 27 -25.34 -9.02 5.75
CA ALA A 27 -25.33 -8.24 4.50
C ALA A 27 -26.50 -8.57 3.57
N SER A 28 -27.45 -9.41 4.01
CA SER A 28 -28.68 -9.72 3.28
C SER A 28 -29.87 -9.71 4.23
N ASN A 29 -31.02 -9.25 3.73
CA ASN A 29 -32.25 -9.13 4.53
C ASN A 29 -32.87 -10.49 4.88
N ASP A 30 -32.53 -11.54 4.15
CA ASP A 30 -32.97 -12.92 4.40
C ASP A 30 -32.04 -13.70 5.34
N GLY A 31 -30.95 -13.07 5.81
CA GLY A 31 -29.96 -13.69 6.68
C GLY A 31 -29.14 -14.80 6.00
N GLN A 32 -29.28 -15.00 4.68
CA GLN A 32 -28.58 -16.05 3.94
C GLN A 32 -27.32 -15.52 3.26
N PHE A 33 -26.26 -16.31 3.30
CA PHE A 33 -25.04 -15.99 2.58
C PHE A 33 -25.27 -16.12 1.07
N SER A 34 -24.87 -15.10 0.32
CA SER A 34 -24.73 -15.19 -1.12
C SER A 34 -23.47 -14.46 -1.58
N VAL A 35 -22.81 -14.98 -2.61
CA VAL A 35 -21.64 -14.31 -3.22
C VAL A 35 -22.02 -12.90 -3.72
N ASN A 36 -23.26 -12.72 -4.18
CA ASN A 36 -23.79 -11.43 -4.63
C ASN A 36 -23.85 -10.39 -3.49
N SER A 37 -24.40 -10.75 -2.32
CA SER A 37 -24.47 -9.85 -1.17
C SER A 37 -23.10 -9.54 -0.58
N LEU A 38 -22.19 -10.53 -0.52
CA LEU A 38 -20.78 -10.32 -0.16
C LEU A 38 -20.10 -9.35 -1.12
N ARG A 39 -20.26 -9.56 -2.43
CA ARG A 39 -19.68 -8.67 -3.43
C ARG A 39 -20.18 -7.24 -3.26
N ASN A 40 -21.49 -7.04 -3.12
CA ASN A 40 -22.06 -5.70 -2.95
C ASN A 40 -21.55 -5.02 -1.66
N MET A 41 -21.45 -5.77 -0.55
CA MET A 41 -20.85 -5.25 0.67
C MET A 41 -19.39 -4.84 0.47
N LEU A 42 -18.59 -5.65 -0.23
CA LEU A 42 -17.19 -5.34 -0.53
C LEU A 42 -17.05 -4.15 -1.48
N GLU A 43 -17.93 -4.00 -2.46
CA GLU A 43 -17.94 -2.85 -3.37
C GLU A 43 -18.32 -1.56 -2.65
N LEU A 44 -19.30 -1.59 -1.73
CA LEU A 44 -19.68 -0.45 -0.89
C LEU A 44 -18.55 -0.02 0.07
N ASN A 45 -17.76 -0.97 0.54
CA ASN A 45 -16.60 -0.72 1.40
C ASN A 45 -15.29 -0.64 0.63
N ARG A 46 -15.35 -0.59 -0.71
CA ARG A 46 -14.16 -0.55 -1.54
C ARG A 46 -13.51 0.82 -1.37
N ALA A 47 -12.30 0.83 -0.84
CA ALA A 47 -11.47 2.02 -0.94
C ALA A 47 -11.33 2.39 -2.43
N PRO A 48 -11.31 3.69 -2.80
CA PRO A 48 -11.09 4.11 -4.17
C PRO A 48 -9.91 3.33 -4.76
N ILE A 49 -10.13 2.67 -5.90
CA ILE A 49 -9.03 2.06 -6.63
C ILE A 49 -8.17 3.23 -7.09
N ASP A 50 -6.97 3.32 -6.54
CA ASP A 50 -5.99 4.29 -6.97
C ASP A 50 -5.48 3.86 -8.35
N LEU A 51 -6.19 4.31 -9.39
CA LEU A 51 -5.93 4.04 -10.81
C LEU A 51 -4.74 4.88 -11.29
N ASN A 52 -3.61 4.64 -10.66
CA ASN A 52 -2.38 5.35 -10.94
C ASN A 52 -1.83 4.94 -12.32
N PRO A 53 -1.70 5.87 -13.29
CA PRO A 53 -1.37 5.55 -14.68
C PRO A 53 -0.02 4.82 -14.83
N MET A 54 0.97 5.14 -13.99
CA MET A 54 2.29 4.49 -14.06
C MET A 54 2.26 3.01 -13.67
N LEU A 55 1.33 2.58 -12.81
CA LEU A 55 1.13 1.15 -12.53
C LEU A 55 0.67 0.37 -13.75
N TRP A 56 0.18 1.06 -14.79
CA TRP A 56 -0.35 0.48 -16.01
C TRP A 56 0.45 0.84 -17.27
N SER A 57 1.43 1.74 -17.17
CA SER A 57 2.37 2.05 -18.26
C SER A 57 3.07 0.79 -18.77
N SER A 58 3.05 0.57 -20.08
CA SER A 58 3.68 -0.59 -20.75
C SER A 58 5.21 -0.47 -20.80
N TRP A 59 5.74 0.75 -20.68
CA TRP A 59 7.18 1.03 -20.66
C TRP A 59 7.87 0.51 -19.40
N VAL A 60 7.15 0.43 -18.28
CA VAL A 60 7.70 -0.03 -17.00
C VAL A 60 7.56 -1.55 -16.90
N PRO A 61 8.65 -2.32 -16.72
CA PRO A 61 8.57 -3.77 -16.58
C PRO A 61 7.62 -4.20 -15.46
N LEU A 62 6.86 -5.28 -15.67
CA LEU A 62 5.83 -5.76 -14.73
C LEU A 62 6.36 -5.92 -13.29
N LYS A 63 7.58 -6.45 -13.13
CA LYS A 63 8.21 -6.61 -11.81
C LYS A 63 8.34 -5.29 -11.04
N ILE A 64 8.64 -4.20 -11.74
CA ILE A 64 8.81 -2.86 -11.16
C ILE A 64 7.43 -2.31 -10.78
N ARG A 65 6.42 -2.44 -11.67
CA ARG A 65 5.04 -2.01 -11.38
C ARG A 65 4.48 -2.72 -10.15
N CYS A 66 4.63 -4.05 -10.06
CA CYS A 66 4.21 -4.83 -8.89
C CYS A 66 4.94 -4.41 -7.61
N PHE A 67 6.24 -4.10 -7.70
CA PHE A 67 7.01 -3.61 -6.56
C PHE A 67 6.52 -2.24 -6.09
N MET A 68 6.37 -1.28 -7.00
CA MET A 68 5.90 0.08 -6.71
C MET A 68 4.50 0.06 -6.09
N TRP A 69 3.58 -0.74 -6.63
CA TRP A 69 2.25 -0.94 -6.06
C TRP A 69 2.30 -1.44 -4.61
N LYS A 70 3.14 -2.46 -4.34
CA LYS A 70 3.33 -2.96 -2.97
C LYS A 70 3.97 -1.91 -2.07
N ALA A 71 4.95 -1.15 -2.55
CA ALA A 71 5.63 -0.11 -1.77
C ALA A 71 4.65 0.99 -1.36
N ARG A 72 3.84 1.47 -2.31
CA ARG A 72 2.81 2.49 -2.05
C ARG A 72 1.76 2.05 -1.02
N LEU A 73 1.43 0.76 -0.99
CA LEU A 73 0.54 0.19 0.01
C LEU A 73 1.22 -0.11 1.36
N ASN A 74 2.49 0.25 1.54
CA ASN A 74 3.31 -0.16 2.69
C ASN A 74 3.33 -1.68 2.90
N LYS A 75 3.32 -2.44 1.81
CA LYS A 75 3.24 -3.90 1.80
C LYS A 75 4.54 -4.62 1.45
N ILE A 76 5.63 -3.91 1.20
CA ILE A 76 6.96 -4.54 1.04
C ILE A 76 7.47 -5.08 2.38
N PRO A 77 8.40 -6.05 2.39
CA PRO A 77 8.88 -6.67 3.62
C PRO A 77 9.96 -5.82 4.31
N SER A 78 9.64 -4.57 4.69
CA SER A 78 10.47 -3.81 5.63
C SER A 78 10.36 -4.43 7.02
N LYS A 79 11.39 -4.28 7.88
CA LYS A 79 11.31 -4.82 9.26
C LYS A 79 10.08 -4.30 10.00
N ASN A 80 9.76 -3.00 9.88
CA ASN A 80 8.54 -2.43 10.47
C ASN A 80 7.27 -3.16 9.99
N ALA A 81 7.13 -3.40 8.68
CA ALA A 81 5.98 -4.11 8.13
C ALA A 81 5.93 -5.59 8.56
N LEU A 82 7.09 -6.24 8.74
CA LEU A 82 7.18 -7.62 9.22
C LEU A 82 6.78 -7.74 10.70
N MET A 83 7.20 -6.80 11.55
CA MET A 83 6.80 -6.76 12.95
C MET A 83 5.30 -6.53 13.12
N ILE A 84 4.71 -5.64 12.31
CA ILE A 84 3.25 -5.43 12.28
C ILE A 84 2.50 -6.72 11.91
N ARG A 85 3.12 -7.62 11.12
CA ARG A 85 2.57 -8.93 10.75
C ARG A 85 2.86 -10.03 11.78
N GLY A 86 3.46 -9.70 12.91
CA GLY A 86 3.79 -10.65 13.98
C GLY A 86 5.04 -11.49 13.71
N VAL A 87 5.89 -11.11 12.75
CA VAL A 87 7.19 -11.75 12.54
C VAL A 87 8.17 -11.17 13.56
N SER A 88 8.80 -12.04 14.36
CA SER A 88 9.85 -11.63 15.30
C SER A 88 11.09 -11.19 14.52
N ILE A 89 11.37 -9.89 14.58
CA ILE A 89 12.59 -9.27 14.08
C ILE A 89 13.39 -8.82 15.31
N GLY A 90 14.69 -9.05 15.34
CA GLY A 90 15.52 -8.66 16.49
C GLY A 90 15.71 -7.16 16.62
N MET A 91 16.41 -6.57 15.65
CA MET A 91 16.79 -5.16 15.62
C MET A 91 15.97 -4.42 14.57
N GLU A 92 15.28 -3.34 14.98
CA GLU A 92 14.44 -2.53 14.09
C GLU A 92 15.24 -1.58 13.20
N GLU A 93 16.53 -1.38 13.48
CA GLU A 93 17.37 -0.48 12.72
C GLU A 93 17.51 -0.92 11.26
N CYS A 94 17.52 0.05 10.36
CA CYS A 94 17.71 -0.16 8.94
C CYS A 94 19.02 -0.88 8.65
N SER A 95 18.93 -1.96 7.87
CA SER A 95 20.09 -2.79 7.53
C SER A 95 21.10 -2.10 6.60
N LEU A 96 20.72 -0.96 6.01
CA LEU A 96 21.56 -0.17 5.11
C LEU A 96 22.29 0.96 5.84
N CYS A 97 21.60 1.64 6.77
CA CYS A 97 22.17 2.79 7.48
C CYS A 97 22.57 2.48 8.93
N PHE A 98 22.06 1.42 9.54
CA PHE A 98 22.31 1.07 10.95
C PHE A 98 22.05 2.23 11.93
N GLY A 99 21.03 3.04 11.68
CA GLY A 99 20.73 4.23 12.51
C GLY A 99 19.26 4.39 12.82
N GLU A 100 18.45 4.64 11.79
CA GLU A 100 17.01 4.87 11.91
C GLU A 100 16.21 3.56 11.79
N GLN A 101 14.94 3.57 12.20
CA GLN A 101 14.02 2.44 12.04
C GLN A 101 13.81 2.08 10.55
N GLU A 102 13.81 0.78 10.24
CA GLU A 102 13.58 0.30 8.88
C GLU A 102 12.09 0.32 8.49
N THR A 103 11.66 1.43 7.92
CA THR A 103 10.34 1.59 7.27
C THR A 103 10.47 1.54 5.75
N THR A 104 9.35 1.35 5.03
CA THR A 104 9.31 1.42 3.56
C THR A 104 9.85 2.75 3.04
N ASP A 105 9.40 3.86 3.62
CA ASP A 105 9.84 5.21 3.22
C ASP A 105 11.32 5.41 3.53
N HIS A 106 11.78 4.93 4.68
CA HIS A 106 13.19 5.02 5.02
C HIS A 106 14.07 4.26 4.02
N ILE A 107 13.84 2.97 3.80
CA ILE A 107 14.73 2.18 2.92
C ILE A 107 14.69 2.63 1.47
N LEU A 108 13.55 3.16 0.99
CA LEU A 108 13.40 3.58 -0.41
C LEU A 108 13.76 5.03 -0.66
N LEU A 109 13.69 5.92 0.34
CA LEU A 109 13.85 7.36 0.14
C LEU A 109 14.81 8.01 1.12
N HIS A 110 14.60 7.86 2.43
CA HIS A 110 15.27 8.67 3.46
C HIS A 110 16.52 8.05 4.08
N CYS A 111 16.83 6.81 3.71
CA CYS A 111 18.04 6.16 4.15
C CYS A 111 19.24 6.87 3.55
N ARG A 112 20.21 7.28 4.37
CA ARG A 112 21.47 7.92 3.93
C ARG A 112 22.20 7.18 2.80
N PHE A 113 22.04 5.86 2.72
CA PHE A 113 22.58 5.05 1.64
C PHE A 113 21.77 5.25 0.35
N THR A 114 20.44 5.16 0.45
CA THR A 114 19.50 5.31 -0.66
C THR A 114 19.48 6.75 -1.20
N GLU A 115 19.56 7.77 -0.35
CA GLU A 115 19.66 9.17 -0.76
C GLU A 115 20.86 9.42 -1.68
N LYS A 116 22.01 8.80 -1.39
CA LYS A 116 23.20 8.89 -2.25
C LYS A 116 22.94 8.27 -3.62
N ILE A 117 22.29 7.10 -3.67
CA ILE A 117 21.93 6.47 -4.94
C ILE A 117 21.00 7.38 -5.76
N TRP A 118 19.97 7.95 -5.13
CA TRP A 118 19.07 8.87 -5.81
C TRP A 118 19.78 10.12 -6.31
N ALA A 119 20.70 10.68 -5.54
CA ALA A 119 21.50 11.83 -5.96
C ALA A 119 22.30 11.53 -7.25
N GLU A 120 22.95 10.37 -7.32
CA GLU A 120 23.67 9.93 -8.52
C GLU A 120 22.74 9.73 -9.71
N ILE A 121 21.58 9.09 -9.51
CA ILE A 121 20.58 8.89 -10.57
C ILE A 121 20.04 10.22 -11.07
N PHE A 122 19.67 11.15 -10.19
CA PHE A 122 19.16 12.46 -10.60
C PHE A 122 20.21 13.28 -11.34
N ASN A 123 21.47 13.21 -10.90
CA ASN A 123 22.58 13.84 -11.61
C ASN A 123 22.80 13.25 -13.02
N TRP A 124 22.64 11.93 -13.16
CA TRP A 124 22.73 11.24 -14.45
C TRP A 124 21.56 11.62 -15.38
N CYS A 125 20.34 11.63 -14.87
CA CYS A 125 19.13 11.95 -15.62
C CYS A 125 18.89 13.45 -15.84
N LYS A 126 19.73 14.33 -15.26
CA LYS A 126 19.53 15.79 -15.25
C LYS A 126 18.15 16.21 -14.72
N TRP A 127 17.69 15.49 -13.71
CA TRP A 127 16.39 15.69 -13.08
C TRP A 127 16.49 16.61 -11.86
N PRO A 128 15.58 17.57 -11.65
CA PRO A 128 15.59 18.41 -10.46
C PRO A 128 15.33 17.56 -9.20
N VAL A 129 16.12 17.79 -8.14
CA VAL A 129 15.97 17.07 -6.87
C VAL A 129 14.57 17.35 -6.29
N VAL A 130 13.77 16.31 -6.16
CA VAL A 130 12.40 16.39 -5.63
C VAL A 130 12.45 16.38 -4.09
N ALA A 131 11.54 17.14 -3.46
CA ALA A 131 11.49 17.39 -2.03
C ALA A 131 11.30 16.12 -1.15
N ASN A 132 11.48 16.29 0.16
CA ASN A 132 11.21 15.27 1.17
C ASN A 132 9.70 14.95 1.22
N GLY A 133 9.37 13.67 1.41
CA GLY A 133 7.99 13.18 1.49
C GLY A 133 7.96 11.65 1.50
N SER A 134 6.79 11.08 1.75
CA SER A 134 6.54 9.64 1.75
C SER A 134 6.72 9.02 0.36
N ILE A 135 6.86 7.69 0.30
CA ILE A 135 6.92 6.97 -0.99
C ILE A 135 5.69 7.22 -1.84
N ARG A 136 4.53 7.43 -1.21
CA ARG A 136 3.28 7.72 -1.89
C ARG A 136 3.36 9.07 -2.62
N GLU A 137 3.77 10.12 -1.92
CA GLU A 137 3.90 11.47 -2.48
C GLU A 137 4.96 11.51 -3.58
N ARG A 138 6.12 10.87 -3.35
CA ARG A 138 7.18 10.79 -4.36
C ARG A 138 6.78 10.05 -5.62
N PHE A 139 5.96 9.01 -5.49
CA PHE A 139 5.39 8.36 -6.66
C PHE A 139 4.46 9.30 -7.40
N ASP A 140 3.53 9.95 -6.70
CA ASP A 140 2.57 10.86 -7.30
C ASP A 140 3.27 12.02 -8.04
N ASP A 141 4.34 12.59 -7.48
CA ASP A 141 5.19 13.57 -8.15
C ASP A 141 5.85 13.02 -9.41
N PHE A 142 6.48 11.84 -9.33
CA PHE A 142 7.13 11.21 -10.50
C PHE A 142 6.13 10.99 -11.64
N ILE A 143 4.89 10.61 -11.31
CA ILE A 143 3.85 10.36 -12.29
C ILE A 143 3.40 11.63 -12.96
N ASN A 144 3.17 12.70 -12.20
CA ASN A 144 2.77 13.98 -12.76
C ASN A 144 3.79 14.44 -13.80
N VAL A 145 5.08 14.36 -13.47
CA VAL A 145 6.12 14.75 -14.43
C VAL A 145 6.23 13.76 -15.60
N TRP A 146 6.04 12.46 -15.35
CA TRP A 146 6.03 11.47 -16.44
C TRP A 146 4.86 11.68 -17.40
N SER A 147 3.64 11.96 -16.90
CA SER A 147 2.47 12.24 -17.73
C SER A 147 2.66 13.52 -18.54
N GLU A 148 3.24 14.56 -17.95
CA GLU A 148 3.53 15.82 -18.66
C GLU A 148 4.58 15.64 -19.78
N GLN A 149 5.55 14.75 -19.58
CA GLN A 149 6.65 14.54 -20.53
C GLN A 149 6.36 13.47 -21.60
N PHE A 150 5.52 12.48 -21.32
CA PHE A 150 5.40 11.27 -22.16
C PHE A 150 3.97 10.88 -22.55
N GLU A 151 2.91 11.39 -21.92
CA GLU A 151 1.52 11.12 -22.33
C GLU A 151 0.96 12.17 -23.32
N GLY A 152 1.75 13.19 -23.68
CA GLY A 152 1.41 14.15 -24.75
C GLY A 152 1.35 13.56 -26.16
N ASP A 153 1.71 12.28 -26.36
CA ASP A 153 1.80 11.63 -27.67
C ASP A 153 0.86 10.42 -27.86
N SER A 154 -0.03 10.11 -26.90
CA SER A 154 -1.05 9.06 -27.09
C SER A 154 -2.29 9.55 -27.86
N GLY A 155 -2.07 10.39 -28.87
CA GLY A 155 -3.03 10.66 -29.92
C GLY A 155 -3.01 9.54 -30.96
N GLY A 156 -3.75 8.46 -30.69
CA GLY A 156 -4.09 7.46 -31.71
C GLY A 156 -3.71 6.03 -31.36
N TYR A 157 -4.60 5.36 -30.61
CA TYR A 157 -5.05 3.99 -30.91
C TYR A 157 -6.53 3.87 -30.54
#